data_AF-K1T4V4-F1
#
_entry.id   AF-K1T4V4-F1
#
_cell.length_a   1.000
_cell.length_b   1.000
_cell.length_c   1.000
_cell.angle_alpha   90.00
_cell.angle_beta   90.00
_cell.angle_gamma   90.00
#
_symmetry.space_group_name_H-M   'P 1'
#
loop_
_entity.id
_entity.type
_entity.pdbx_description
1 polymer ?
#
loop_
_entity_poly.entity_id
_entity_poly.type
_entity_poly.pdbx_seq_one_letter_code
_entity_poly.pdbx_strand_id
1 'polypeptide(L)'
;MIFLDYIYNKVYAPVEDDFGFDDAGDMDELDDGLQMEEGNAASGEGGDELYEHWKVQVDANQDPVRIDKYLADKMAYQSRNRIQQAADAGFIHVNGKPVKSNYKVRPNDLVTLMLDRPRHETSIKPEEIAINVVYEDDQLMVVNKEAGMVVHPGAGNFHGTLIQAVAWHLRDMPEFDANDPEVGLVHRIDKDTSGLLVVAKTPTAKTALGKQFFNKTTHRSYNALVWGNMVEDEGRIEGNIGRDPKNRLRMKVFDPDSGIGKTAVTHYKVLERFGYTT
;
A
#
# COMPACT_ATOMS: atom_id res chain seq x y z
N MET A 1 4.49 -21.36 20.33
CA MET A 1 3.86 -20.02 20.51
C MET A 1 4.85 -19.11 21.18
N ILE A 2 5.58 -18.34 20.39
CA ILE A 2 6.65 -17.44 20.83
C ILE A 2 6.17 -16.02 20.69
N PHE A 3 6.20 -15.31 21.82
CA PHE A 3 6.13 -13.85 21.85
C PHE A 3 7.40 -13.27 21.20
N LEU A 4 7.27 -12.27 20.33
CA LEU A 4 8.39 -11.69 19.57
C LEU A 4 8.70 -10.29 20.11
N ASP A 5 9.44 -10.20 21.22
CA ASP A 5 9.89 -8.88 21.67
C ASP A 5 10.92 -8.30 20.69
N TYR A 6 10.72 -7.05 20.23
CA TYR A 6 11.61 -6.18 19.42
C TYR A 6 11.66 -6.30 17.87
N ILE A 7 10.83 -5.57 17.11
CA ILE A 7 11.16 -5.25 15.69
C ILE A 7 12.07 -4.01 15.62
N TYR A 8 13.38 -4.21 15.52
CA TYR A 8 14.36 -3.13 15.31
C TYR A 8 14.87 -3.12 13.87
N ASN A 9 14.23 -2.38 12.96
CA ASN A 9 14.77 -2.19 11.61
C ASN A 9 16.00 -1.27 11.68
N LYS A 10 17.24 -1.76 11.73
CA LYS A 10 18.45 -0.90 11.55
C LYS A 10 18.87 -0.91 10.08
N VAL A 11 18.96 0.25 9.45
CA VAL A 11 19.56 0.43 8.12
C VAL A 11 20.34 1.73 8.17
N TYR A 12 21.61 1.69 7.77
CA TYR A 12 22.43 2.88 7.57
C TYR A 12 22.49 3.19 6.07
N ALA A 13 22.03 4.37 5.66
CA ALA A 13 22.38 5.04 4.40
C ALA A 13 21.96 6.53 4.48
N PRO A 14 22.62 7.44 3.76
CA PRO A 14 22.69 8.86 4.10
C PRO A 14 21.44 9.66 3.72
N VAL A 15 21.39 10.85 4.32
CA VAL A 15 20.35 11.88 4.25
C VAL A 15 20.13 12.35 2.82
N GLU A 16 18.93 12.13 2.28
CA GLU A 16 18.27 13.07 1.37
C GLU A 16 16.77 13.08 1.74
N ASP A 17 16.24 14.30 1.93
CA ASP A 17 14.87 14.57 2.34
C ASP A 17 13.90 14.14 1.24
N ASP A 18 13.27 12.98 1.40
CA ASP A 18 12.04 12.65 0.69
C ASP A 18 11.12 11.86 1.62
N PHE A 19 10.32 12.59 2.40
CA PHE A 19 9.24 12.01 3.20
C PHE A 19 8.05 11.66 2.30
N GLY A 20 8.30 10.91 1.24
CA GLY A 20 7.27 10.23 0.47
C GLY A 20 6.82 9.02 1.28
N PHE A 21 5.64 9.11 1.90
CA PHE A 21 4.84 7.91 2.05
C PHE A 21 4.69 7.34 0.63
N ASP A 22 5.23 6.14 0.39
CA ASP A 22 5.01 5.39 -0.85
C ASP A 22 3.49 5.15 -0.96
N ASP A 23 2.75 6.15 -1.46
CA ASP A 23 1.35 6.05 -1.82
C ASP A 23 1.28 5.21 -3.10
N ALA A 24 1.37 3.91 -2.88
CA ALA A 24 1.15 2.91 -3.91
C ALA A 24 -0.34 2.80 -4.29
N GLY A 25 -1.21 3.70 -3.83
CA GLY A 25 -2.66 3.69 -4.06
C GLY A 25 -3.05 3.73 -5.53
N ASP A 26 -2.31 4.46 -6.36
CA ASP A 26 -2.57 4.56 -7.80
C ASP A 26 -2.16 3.30 -8.60
N MET A 27 -1.48 2.33 -7.97
CA MET A 27 -0.72 1.30 -8.70
C MET A 27 -1.49 0.00 -9.00
N ASP A 28 -2.70 -0.17 -8.48
CA ASP A 28 -3.45 -1.43 -8.52
C ASP A 28 -4.83 -1.31 -9.22
N GLU A 29 -5.14 -0.20 -9.91
CA GLU A 29 -6.44 -0.01 -10.59
C GLU A 29 -6.72 -1.04 -11.70
N LEU A 30 -5.68 -1.43 -12.44
CA LEU A 30 -5.75 -2.52 -13.41
C LEU A 30 -5.95 -3.86 -12.73
N ASP A 31 -5.56 -4.00 -11.45
CA ASP A 31 -5.67 -5.25 -10.70
C ASP A 31 -7.13 -5.60 -10.41
N ASP A 32 -7.85 -4.63 -9.87
CA ASP A 32 -9.26 -4.74 -9.56
C ASP A 32 -10.15 -4.92 -10.82
N GLY A 33 -9.83 -4.24 -11.93
CA GLY A 33 -10.64 -4.29 -13.16
C GLY A 33 -10.71 -5.66 -13.83
N LEU A 34 -9.59 -6.40 -13.88
CA LEU A 34 -9.60 -7.76 -14.47
C LEU A 34 -9.87 -8.87 -13.42
N GLN A 35 -9.66 -8.61 -12.11
CA GLN A 35 -10.03 -9.59 -11.07
C GLN A 35 -11.55 -9.68 -10.87
N MET A 36 -12.31 -8.60 -11.09
CA MET A 36 -13.76 -8.63 -11.01
C MET A 36 -14.41 -9.56 -12.07
N GLU A 37 -13.77 -9.75 -13.23
CA GLU A 37 -14.26 -10.71 -14.24
C GLU A 37 -14.09 -12.18 -13.82
N GLU A 38 -13.08 -12.52 -13.01
CA GLU A 38 -12.87 -13.92 -12.58
C GLU A 38 -13.67 -14.30 -11.32
N GLY A 39 -14.19 -13.31 -10.57
CA GLY A 39 -14.75 -13.53 -9.23
C GLY A 39 -16.24 -13.25 -9.04
N ASN A 40 -16.91 -12.51 -9.93
CA ASN A 40 -18.32 -12.18 -9.68
C ASN A 40 -19.10 -11.84 -10.96
N ALA A 41 -19.80 -12.83 -11.51
CA ALA A 41 -20.97 -12.60 -12.35
C ALA A 41 -22.18 -12.16 -11.48
N ALA A 42 -22.00 -11.19 -10.58
CA ALA A 42 -23.09 -10.55 -9.88
C ALA A 42 -23.19 -9.10 -10.34
N SER A 43 -24.05 -8.92 -11.35
CA SER A 43 -24.98 -7.80 -11.50
C SER A 43 -24.57 -6.50 -10.80
N GLY A 44 -23.58 -5.81 -11.34
CA GLY A 44 -23.49 -4.36 -11.22
C GLY A 44 -24.33 -3.76 -12.34
N GLU A 45 -25.38 -3.01 -11.99
CA GLU A 45 -26.06 -2.11 -12.92
C GLU A 45 -25.08 -1.02 -13.35
N GLY A 46 -24.27 -1.28 -14.38
CA GLY A 46 -23.41 -0.30 -15.03
C GLY A 46 -23.74 -0.28 -16.52
N GLY A 47 -24.18 0.85 -17.04
CA GLY A 47 -24.41 1.01 -18.48
C GLY A 47 -23.10 0.88 -19.28
N ASP A 48 -23.19 0.94 -20.61
CA ASP A 48 -22.06 0.96 -21.57
C ASP A 48 -21.06 2.13 -21.39
N GLU A 49 -21.02 2.76 -20.21
CA GLU A 49 -20.21 3.92 -19.89
C GLU A 49 -18.81 3.48 -19.43
N LEU A 50 -17.80 3.84 -20.22
CA LEU A 50 -16.40 3.65 -19.89
C LEU A 50 -15.82 4.93 -19.29
N TYR A 51 -15.07 4.80 -18.21
CA TYR A 51 -14.41 5.90 -17.49
C TYR A 51 -12.91 5.90 -17.78
N GLU A 52 -12.31 7.08 -17.93
CA GLU A 52 -10.86 7.22 -18.13
C GLU A 52 -10.11 6.99 -16.81
N HIS A 53 -9.32 5.92 -16.75
CA HIS A 53 -8.52 5.53 -15.58
C HIS A 53 -7.06 5.93 -15.69
N TRP A 54 -6.55 6.06 -16.91
CA TRP A 54 -5.17 6.46 -17.13
C TRP A 54 -5.00 7.03 -18.52
N LYS A 55 -4.05 7.95 -18.68
CA LYS A 55 -3.78 8.62 -19.94
C LYS A 55 -2.30 8.94 -20.09
N VAL A 56 -1.78 8.72 -21.28
CA VAL A 56 -0.47 9.23 -21.68
C VAL A 56 -0.50 9.71 -23.13
N GLN A 57 0.22 10.78 -23.39
CA GLN A 57 0.56 11.18 -24.75
C GLN A 57 1.90 10.56 -25.13
N VAL A 58 1.94 9.86 -26.26
CA VAL A 58 3.17 9.24 -26.77
C VAL A 58 4.15 10.30 -27.20
N ASP A 59 5.41 10.17 -26.76
CA ASP A 59 6.49 11.09 -27.06
C ASP A 59 6.65 11.31 -28.58
N ALA A 60 6.93 12.56 -29.00
CA ALA A 60 7.01 12.93 -30.41
C ALA A 60 8.12 12.19 -31.20
N ASN A 61 9.13 11.67 -30.49
CA ASN A 61 10.24 10.91 -31.06
C ASN A 61 10.15 9.39 -30.74
N GLN A 62 8.97 8.90 -30.34
CA GLN A 62 8.78 7.49 -30.03
C GLN A 62 8.88 6.62 -31.28
N ASP A 63 9.83 5.69 -31.29
CA ASP A 63 9.91 4.64 -32.32
C ASP A 63 8.68 3.71 -32.26
N PRO A 64 8.20 3.20 -33.41
CA PRO A 64 7.08 2.28 -33.45
C PRO A 64 7.32 1.01 -32.61
N VAL A 65 6.62 0.91 -31.48
CA VAL A 65 6.67 -0.22 -30.56
C VAL A 65 5.25 -0.73 -30.30
N ARG A 66 5.10 -2.03 -30.03
CA ARG A 66 3.78 -2.58 -29.68
C ARG A 66 3.28 -1.95 -28.38
N ILE A 67 1.98 -1.68 -28.32
CA ILE A 67 1.32 -1.01 -27.20
C ILE A 67 1.46 -1.81 -25.89
N ASP A 68 1.45 -3.15 -25.97
CA ASP A 68 1.67 -4.00 -24.81
C ASP A 68 3.05 -3.80 -24.17
N LYS A 69 4.08 -3.63 -25.00
CA LYS A 69 5.43 -3.31 -24.54
C LYS A 69 5.55 -1.85 -24.08
N TYR A 70 5.00 -0.92 -24.86
CA TYR A 70 5.01 0.50 -24.53
C TYR A 70 4.39 0.77 -23.14
N LEU A 71 3.22 0.17 -22.90
CA LEU A 71 2.52 0.33 -21.63
C LEU A 71 3.19 -0.43 -20.49
N ALA A 72 3.83 -1.59 -20.74
CA ALA A 72 4.60 -2.27 -19.70
C ALA A 72 5.80 -1.44 -19.22
N ASP A 73 6.37 -0.61 -20.10
CA ASP A 73 7.46 0.30 -19.76
C ASP A 73 6.95 1.57 -19.04
N LYS A 74 5.75 2.08 -19.39
CA LYS A 74 5.17 3.32 -18.80
C LYS A 74 4.36 3.08 -17.53
N MET A 75 3.67 1.95 -17.41
CA MET A 75 2.90 1.54 -16.24
C MET A 75 3.75 0.61 -15.39
N ALA A 76 4.58 1.21 -14.55
CA ALA A 76 5.37 0.46 -13.57
C ALA A 76 4.45 -0.52 -12.81
N TYR A 77 4.93 -1.74 -12.60
CA TYR A 77 4.25 -2.82 -11.87
C TYR A 77 3.10 -3.55 -12.60
N GLN A 78 2.75 -3.18 -13.84
CA GLN A 78 1.79 -3.93 -14.64
C GLN A 78 2.47 -4.99 -15.48
N SER A 79 1.99 -6.24 -15.37
CA SER A 79 2.54 -7.31 -16.20
C SER A 79 2.12 -7.12 -17.65
N ARG A 80 3.02 -7.44 -18.59
CA ARG A 80 2.71 -7.37 -20.02
C ARG A 80 1.50 -8.24 -20.40
N ASN A 81 1.34 -9.41 -19.78
CA ASN A 81 0.20 -10.29 -20.02
C ASN A 81 -1.13 -9.62 -19.63
N ARG A 82 -1.12 -8.84 -18.55
CA ARG A 82 -2.30 -8.12 -18.06
C ARG A 82 -2.73 -7.00 -19.01
N ILE A 83 -1.75 -6.25 -19.54
CA ILE A 83 -2.00 -5.23 -20.57
C ILE A 83 -2.54 -5.87 -21.85
N GLN A 84 -2.06 -7.06 -22.21
CA GLN A 84 -2.59 -7.79 -23.37
C GLN A 84 -4.07 -8.16 -23.19
N GLN A 85 -4.43 -8.72 -22.03
CA GLN A 85 -5.82 -9.04 -21.69
C GLN A 85 -6.71 -7.80 -21.71
N ALA A 86 -6.28 -6.69 -21.12
CA ALA A 86 -7.04 -5.43 -21.13
C ALA A 86 -7.26 -4.88 -22.55
N ALA A 87 -6.24 -4.94 -23.42
CA ALA A 87 -6.39 -4.57 -24.83
C ALA A 87 -7.37 -5.50 -25.57
N ASP A 88 -7.33 -6.79 -25.27
CA ASP A 88 -8.20 -7.78 -25.90
C ASP A 88 -9.66 -7.63 -25.46
N ALA A 89 -9.90 -7.25 -24.19
CA ALA A 89 -11.19 -6.87 -23.62
C ALA A 89 -11.71 -5.51 -24.12
N GLY A 90 -10.88 -4.72 -24.81
CA GLY A 90 -11.28 -3.43 -25.38
C GLY A 90 -11.08 -2.23 -24.47
N PHE A 91 -10.45 -2.40 -23.30
CA PHE A 91 -10.22 -1.33 -22.33
C PHE A 91 -9.05 -0.39 -22.69
N ILE A 92 -8.21 -0.75 -23.66
CA ILE A 92 -7.10 0.12 -24.09
C ILE A 92 -7.47 0.84 -25.37
N HIS A 93 -7.55 2.16 -25.28
CA HIS A 93 -7.93 3.04 -26.36
C HIS A 93 -6.73 3.85 -26.87
N VAL A 94 -6.67 4.06 -28.18
CA VAL A 94 -5.74 4.99 -28.83
C VAL A 94 -6.54 5.99 -29.64
N ASN A 95 -6.36 7.28 -29.34
CA ASN A 95 -7.10 8.37 -29.97
C ASN A 95 -8.64 8.14 -29.90
N GLY A 96 -9.10 7.66 -28.74
CA GLY A 96 -10.52 7.40 -28.46
C GLY A 96 -11.09 6.09 -29.02
N LYS A 97 -10.28 5.22 -29.65
CA LYS A 97 -10.75 3.95 -30.22
C LYS A 97 -10.07 2.74 -29.56
N PRO A 98 -10.78 1.65 -29.24
CA PRO A 98 -10.18 0.46 -28.67
C PRO A 98 -9.19 -0.18 -29.65
N VAL A 99 -8.07 -0.67 -29.13
CA VAL A 99 -7.02 -1.35 -29.92
C VAL A 99 -6.62 -2.69 -29.31
N LYS A 100 -6.14 -3.60 -30.15
CA LYS A 100 -5.57 -4.87 -29.70
C LYS A 100 -4.12 -4.70 -29.24
N SER A 101 -3.64 -5.68 -28.48
CA SER A 101 -2.30 -5.67 -27.85
C SER A 101 -1.12 -5.57 -28.83
N ASN A 102 -1.35 -5.83 -30.11
CA ASN A 102 -0.36 -5.76 -31.19
C ASN A 102 -0.29 -4.38 -31.88
N TYR A 103 -1.14 -3.42 -31.51
CA TYR A 103 -1.12 -2.07 -32.07
C TYR A 103 0.27 -1.44 -31.88
N LYS A 104 0.81 -0.79 -32.91
CA LYS A 104 2.09 -0.09 -32.82
C LYS A 104 1.83 1.38 -32.52
N VAL A 105 2.28 1.85 -31.36
CA VAL A 105 2.13 3.25 -30.97
C VAL A 105 2.90 4.16 -31.93
N ARG A 106 2.32 5.32 -32.19
CA ARG A 106 2.90 6.35 -33.05
C ARG A 106 3.18 7.61 -32.22
N PRO A 107 4.14 8.45 -32.67
CA PRO A 107 4.32 9.77 -32.10
C PRO A 107 3.01 10.52 -31.91
N ASN A 108 2.82 11.10 -30.72
CA ASN A 108 1.65 11.88 -30.32
C ASN A 108 0.32 11.12 -30.22
N ASP A 109 0.32 9.78 -30.36
CA ASP A 109 -0.86 8.99 -30.03
C ASP A 109 -1.30 9.26 -28.58
N LEU A 110 -2.60 9.45 -28.38
CA LEU A 110 -3.19 9.56 -27.05
C LEU A 110 -3.66 8.18 -26.60
N VAL A 111 -2.91 7.54 -25.70
CA VAL A 111 -3.25 6.23 -25.15
C VAL A 111 -4.03 6.43 -23.86
N THR A 112 -5.17 5.74 -23.74
CA THR A 112 -6.07 5.81 -22.59
C THR A 112 -6.46 4.41 -22.13
N LEU A 113 -6.50 4.22 -20.81
CA LEU A 113 -7.11 3.05 -20.19
C LEU A 113 -8.53 3.44 -19.78
N MET A 114 -9.50 2.67 -20.26
CA MET A 114 -10.92 2.90 -20.08
C MET A 114 -11.49 1.70 -19.34
N LEU A 115 -11.97 1.85 -18.11
CA LEU A 115 -12.64 0.76 -17.39
C LEU A 115 -14.14 1.03 -17.28
N ASP A 116 -14.92 -0.02 -17.08
CA ASP A 116 -16.38 -0.03 -16.94
C ASP A 116 -16.90 0.42 -15.56
N ARG A 117 -16.05 1.08 -14.79
CA ARG A 117 -16.35 1.57 -13.44
C ARG A 117 -15.68 2.93 -13.26
N PRO A 118 -16.24 3.82 -12.43
CA PRO A 118 -15.61 5.10 -12.15
C PRO A 118 -14.26 4.89 -11.44
N ARG A 119 -13.36 5.87 -11.58
CA ARG A 119 -12.16 5.94 -10.75
C ARG A 119 -12.56 5.99 -9.28
N HIS A 120 -11.83 5.26 -8.46
CA HIS A 120 -11.99 5.36 -7.02
C HIS A 120 -11.52 6.74 -6.56
N GLU A 121 -12.33 7.37 -5.73
CA GLU A 121 -11.97 8.64 -5.13
C GLU A 121 -10.89 8.37 -4.06
N THR A 122 -9.72 8.98 -4.23
CA THR A 122 -8.58 8.79 -3.32
C THR A 122 -8.70 9.65 -2.06
N SER A 123 -9.65 10.58 -2.02
CA SER A 123 -9.86 11.44 -0.85
C SER A 123 -10.35 10.62 0.34
N ILE A 124 -9.72 10.82 1.49
CA ILE A 124 -10.14 10.26 2.77
C ILE A 124 -11.38 11.02 3.23
N LYS A 125 -12.52 10.34 3.20
CA LYS A 125 -13.79 10.81 3.74
C LYS A 125 -13.98 10.31 5.17
N PRO A 126 -14.39 11.18 6.12
CA PRO A 126 -14.70 10.76 7.49
C PRO A 126 -15.79 9.68 7.54
N GLU A 127 -15.57 8.63 8.33
CA GLU A 127 -16.56 7.56 8.58
C GLU A 127 -16.78 7.35 10.09
N GLU A 128 -18.04 7.29 10.51
CA GLU A 128 -18.42 7.10 11.92
C GLU A 128 -18.14 5.67 12.39
N ILE A 129 -16.88 5.43 12.77
CA ILE A 129 -16.38 4.14 13.25
C ILE A 129 -15.75 4.35 14.62
N ALA A 130 -16.18 3.56 15.60
CA ALA A 130 -15.61 3.61 16.94
C ALA A 130 -14.14 3.15 16.92
N ILE A 131 -13.26 3.94 17.56
CA ILE A 131 -11.84 3.64 17.72
C ILE A 131 -11.44 3.65 19.19
N ASN A 132 -10.47 2.81 19.54
CA ASN A 132 -9.94 2.73 20.90
C ASN A 132 -8.76 3.68 21.07
N VAL A 133 -9.04 4.91 21.51
CA VAL A 133 -8.02 5.91 21.81
C VAL A 133 -7.43 5.64 23.20
N VAL A 134 -6.14 5.30 23.26
CA VAL A 134 -5.45 4.99 24.53
C VAL A 134 -4.68 6.18 25.08
N TYR A 135 -4.38 7.16 24.24
CA TYR A 135 -3.72 8.41 24.61
C TYR A 135 -4.07 9.49 23.59
N GLU A 136 -4.28 10.72 24.06
CA GLU A 136 -4.46 11.88 23.20
C GLU A 136 -4.02 13.17 23.91
N ASP A 137 -3.29 14.01 23.18
CA ASP A 137 -2.96 15.38 23.57
C ASP A 137 -3.20 16.36 22.39
N ASP A 138 -2.65 17.58 22.49
CA ASP A 138 -2.76 18.61 21.46
C ASP A 138 -1.92 18.31 20.21
N GLN A 139 -0.88 17.48 20.32
CA GLN A 139 0.08 17.19 19.26
C GLN A 139 -0.20 15.86 18.55
N LEU A 140 -0.64 14.83 19.26
CA LEU A 140 -0.81 13.49 18.72
C LEU A 140 -1.90 12.69 19.44
N MET A 141 -2.25 11.56 18.83
CA MET A 141 -3.14 10.56 19.38
C MET A 141 -2.51 9.16 19.20
N VAL A 142 -2.75 8.26 20.14
CA VAL A 142 -2.42 6.84 20.03
C VAL A 142 -3.70 6.02 20.03
N VAL A 143 -3.90 5.26 18.96
CA VAL A 143 -5.06 4.38 18.78
C VAL A 143 -4.61 2.93 18.89
N ASN A 144 -5.32 2.13 19.66
CA ASN A 144 -5.19 0.68 19.63
C ASN A 144 -6.13 0.12 18.54
N LYS A 145 -5.58 -0.17 17.36
CA LYS A 145 -6.34 -0.71 16.22
C LYS A 145 -6.67 -2.17 16.46
N GLU A 146 -7.94 -2.54 16.25
CA GLU A 146 -8.37 -3.95 16.25
C GLU A 146 -7.85 -4.72 15.02
N ALA A 147 -7.75 -6.05 15.14
CA ALA A 147 -7.48 -6.91 13.99
C ALA A 147 -8.68 -6.91 13.02
N GLY A 148 -8.41 -7.02 11.72
CA GLY A 148 -9.42 -6.97 10.66
C GLY A 148 -9.66 -5.57 10.09
N MET A 149 -9.22 -4.51 10.77
CA MET A 149 -9.32 -3.12 10.28
C MET A 149 -8.10 -2.74 9.43
N VAL A 150 -8.33 -2.20 8.24
CA VAL A 150 -7.29 -1.65 7.36
C VAL A 150 -6.88 -0.25 7.85
N VAL A 151 -5.60 0.10 7.73
CA VAL A 151 -5.08 1.37 8.24
C VAL A 151 -5.43 2.56 7.33
N HIS A 152 -5.25 2.41 6.02
CA HIS A 152 -5.41 3.47 5.02
C HIS A 152 -6.16 2.92 3.81
N PRO A 153 -7.01 3.72 3.14
CA PRO A 153 -7.65 3.31 1.89
C PRO A 153 -6.63 2.83 0.86
N GLY A 154 -7.01 1.82 0.10
CA GLY A 154 -6.21 1.26 -0.98
C GLY A 154 -7.00 0.19 -1.72
N ALA A 155 -6.35 -0.47 -2.69
CA ALA A 155 -7.00 -1.48 -3.53
C ALA A 155 -7.79 -2.52 -2.71
N GLY A 156 -9.05 -2.71 -3.09
CA GLY A 156 -10.01 -3.58 -2.42
C GLY A 156 -10.51 -3.13 -1.03
N ASN A 157 -10.00 -2.03 -0.45
CA ASN A 157 -10.42 -1.52 0.86
C ASN A 157 -10.47 0.02 0.85
N PHE A 158 -11.50 0.59 0.21
CA PHE A 158 -11.69 2.04 0.07
C PHE A 158 -12.42 2.70 1.25
N HIS A 159 -13.11 1.90 2.06
CA HIS A 159 -13.96 2.32 3.19
C HIS A 159 -13.62 1.51 4.44
N GLY A 160 -14.12 1.92 5.60
CA GLY A 160 -13.95 1.16 6.84
C GLY A 160 -12.53 1.16 7.38
N THR A 161 -11.72 2.15 7.02
CA THR A 161 -10.30 2.21 7.42
C THR A 161 -10.07 3.07 8.66
N LEU A 162 -8.94 2.83 9.34
CA LEU A 162 -8.59 3.58 10.55
C LEU A 162 -8.47 5.08 10.28
N ILE A 163 -7.84 5.51 9.19
CA ILE A 163 -7.67 6.94 8.93
C ILE A 163 -9.02 7.65 8.68
N GLN A 164 -10.01 6.98 8.11
CA GLN A 164 -11.37 7.51 7.95
C GLN A 164 -12.08 7.62 9.31
N ALA A 165 -11.88 6.64 10.19
CA ALA A 165 -12.37 6.68 11.57
C ALA A 165 -11.71 7.81 12.40
N VAL A 166 -10.41 8.02 12.21
CA VAL A 166 -9.65 9.13 12.80
C VAL A 166 -10.15 10.47 12.27
N ALA A 167 -10.37 10.59 10.97
CA ALA A 167 -10.93 11.79 10.35
C ALA A 167 -12.30 12.14 10.93
N TRP A 168 -13.15 11.13 11.19
CA TRP A 168 -14.41 11.34 11.88
C TRP A 168 -14.23 11.75 13.35
N HIS A 169 -13.32 11.09 14.07
CA HIS A 169 -13.05 11.40 15.47
C HIS A 169 -12.58 12.85 15.66
N LEU A 170 -11.71 13.32 14.76
CA LEU A 170 -11.12 14.66 14.79
C LEU A 170 -11.85 15.69 13.91
N ARG A 171 -13.05 15.39 13.40
CA ARG A 171 -13.78 16.26 12.45
C ARG A 171 -14.07 17.67 12.96
N ASP A 172 -14.10 17.87 14.27
CA ASP A 172 -14.34 19.15 14.93
C ASP A 172 -13.03 19.92 15.23
N MET A 173 -11.87 19.39 14.81
CA MET A 173 -10.54 20.03 14.89
C MET A 173 -10.16 20.62 13.52
N PRO A 174 -10.28 21.95 13.32
CA PRO A 174 -10.08 22.57 12.00
C PRO A 174 -8.67 22.41 11.44
N GLU A 175 -7.67 22.26 12.31
CA GLU A 175 -6.26 22.10 11.91
C GLU A 175 -5.93 20.67 11.44
N PHE A 176 -6.86 19.72 11.55
CA PHE A 176 -6.67 18.35 11.11
C PHE A 176 -7.49 18.06 9.85
N ASP A 177 -6.81 17.97 8.71
CA ASP A 177 -7.37 17.38 7.48
C ASP A 177 -6.68 16.04 7.22
N ALA A 178 -7.44 14.95 7.19
CA ALA A 178 -6.89 13.63 6.92
C ALA A 178 -6.29 13.50 5.50
N ASN A 179 -6.65 14.40 4.58
CA ASN A 179 -6.08 14.48 3.23
C ASN A 179 -4.81 15.33 3.18
N ASP A 180 -4.47 16.06 4.24
CA ASP A 180 -3.23 16.83 4.32
C ASP A 180 -2.06 15.91 4.75
N PRO A 181 -1.04 15.72 3.90
CA PRO A 181 0.10 14.86 4.22
C PRO A 181 0.92 15.37 5.43
N GLU A 182 0.77 16.64 5.82
CA GLU A 182 1.43 17.22 6.98
C GLU A 182 0.85 16.71 8.31
N VAL A 183 -0.30 16.02 8.32
CA VAL A 183 -0.88 15.42 9.53
C VAL A 183 -1.24 13.94 9.32
N GLY A 184 -1.82 13.30 10.33
CA GLY A 184 -2.29 11.92 10.24
C GLY A 184 -1.25 10.85 10.59
N LEU A 185 -1.42 9.66 10.02
CA LEU A 185 -0.62 8.47 10.38
C LEU A 185 0.85 8.60 9.98
N VAL A 186 1.76 8.15 10.85
CA VAL A 186 3.21 8.14 10.58
C VAL A 186 3.78 6.73 10.33
N HIS A 187 2.94 5.71 10.50
CA HIS A 187 3.26 4.32 10.22
C HIS A 187 1.99 3.50 10.05
N ARG A 188 2.16 2.25 9.62
CA ARG A 188 1.07 1.29 9.47
C ARG A 188 1.42 -0.06 10.09
N ILE A 189 0.36 -0.82 10.37
CA ILE A 189 0.40 -2.26 10.64
C ILE A 189 -0.60 -2.94 9.70
N ASP A 190 -0.46 -4.25 9.49
CA ASP A 190 -1.32 -4.99 8.57
C ASP A 190 -2.77 -5.09 9.08
N LYS A 191 -3.70 -5.43 8.16
CA LYS A 191 -5.14 -5.54 8.45
C LYS A 191 -5.42 -6.39 9.69
N ASP A 192 -4.84 -7.58 9.74
CA ASP A 192 -5.09 -8.56 10.81
C ASP A 192 -4.10 -8.41 11.99
N THR A 193 -3.22 -7.41 11.95
CA THR A 193 -2.37 -7.05 13.09
C THR A 193 -3.11 -6.02 13.94
N SER A 194 -3.38 -6.37 15.19
CA SER A 194 -3.88 -5.41 16.19
C SER A 194 -2.72 -4.66 16.86
N GLY A 195 -2.98 -3.48 17.40
CA GLY A 195 -2.03 -2.79 18.27
C GLY A 195 -1.97 -1.29 18.07
N LEU A 196 -0.95 -0.69 18.67
CA LEU A 196 -0.81 0.75 18.79
C LEU A 196 -0.34 1.40 17.48
N LEU A 197 -1.05 2.45 17.06
CA LEU A 197 -0.70 3.34 15.97
C LEU A 197 -0.70 4.78 16.47
N VAL A 198 0.30 5.55 16.06
CA VAL A 198 0.42 6.97 16.38
C VAL A 198 -0.10 7.81 15.20
N VAL A 199 -0.96 8.78 15.52
CA VAL A 199 -1.51 9.78 14.60
C VAL A 199 -0.99 11.14 15.02
N ALA A 200 -0.32 11.86 14.12
CA ALA A 200 0.07 13.24 14.34
C ALA A 200 -1.12 14.17 14.08
N LYS A 201 -1.45 15.05 15.04
CA LYS A 201 -2.52 16.05 14.91
C LYS A 201 -2.02 17.38 14.37
N THR A 202 -0.70 17.60 14.37
CA THR A 202 -0.06 18.83 13.89
C THR A 202 1.10 18.54 12.92
N PRO A 203 1.42 19.48 12.01
CA PRO A 203 2.60 19.38 11.13
C PRO A 203 3.92 19.21 11.88
N THR A 204 4.05 19.87 13.03
CA THR A 204 5.24 19.78 13.88
C THR A 204 5.38 18.36 14.43
N ALA A 205 4.30 17.78 14.95
CA ALA A 205 4.30 16.42 15.46
C ALA A 205 4.58 15.40 14.34
N LYS A 206 3.96 15.57 13.17
CA LYS A 206 4.18 14.69 12.01
C LYS A 206 5.64 14.67 11.58
N THR A 207 6.25 15.85 11.45
CA THR A 207 7.66 15.98 11.06
C THR A 207 8.57 15.33 12.11
N ALA A 208 8.33 15.60 13.39
CA ALA A 208 9.13 15.06 14.48
C ALA A 208 9.01 13.53 14.58
N LEU A 209 7.80 12.99 14.50
CA LEU A 209 7.55 11.55 14.50
C LEU A 209 8.12 10.88 13.24
N GLY A 210 7.90 11.46 12.05
CA GLY A 210 8.44 10.98 10.79
C GLY A 210 9.97 10.81 10.85
N LYS A 211 10.68 11.81 11.40
CA LYS A 211 12.13 11.72 11.65
C LYS A 211 12.49 10.55 12.58
N GLN A 212 11.71 10.29 13.63
CA GLN A 212 11.98 9.17 14.54
C GLN A 212 11.76 7.81 13.87
N PHE A 213 10.71 7.68 13.05
CA PHE A 213 10.45 6.47 12.28
C PHE A 213 11.52 6.22 11.20
N PHE A 214 11.92 7.27 10.50
CA PHE A 214 12.99 7.24 9.49
C PHE A 214 14.34 6.85 10.11
N ASN A 215 14.75 7.56 11.18
CA ASN A 215 16.00 7.31 11.90
C ASN A 215 15.95 6.07 12.82
N LYS A 216 14.78 5.41 12.91
CA LYS A 216 14.53 4.23 13.76
C LYS A 216 14.90 4.45 15.24
N THR A 217 14.62 5.64 15.75
CA THR A 217 14.76 5.96 17.18
C THR A 217 13.53 5.56 17.98
N THR A 218 12.41 5.27 17.31
CA THR A 218 11.21 4.72 17.95
C THR A 218 11.45 3.30 18.47
N HIS A 219 10.98 2.99 19.67
CA HIS A 219 10.91 1.63 20.16
C HIS A 219 9.53 1.03 19.89
N ARG A 220 9.49 -0.16 19.28
CA ARG A 220 8.26 -0.89 18.97
C ARG A 220 8.42 -2.37 19.33
N SER A 221 7.52 -2.86 20.16
CA SER A 221 7.46 -4.27 20.57
C SER A 221 6.11 -4.87 20.18
N TYR A 222 6.13 -6.13 19.80
CA TYR A 222 4.95 -6.88 19.38
C TYR A 222 4.86 -8.16 20.19
N ASN A 223 3.66 -8.55 20.56
CA ASN A 223 3.42 -9.90 21.04
C ASN A 223 2.92 -10.72 19.86
N ALA A 224 3.53 -11.88 19.67
CA ALA A 224 3.18 -12.78 18.58
C ALA A 224 2.95 -14.19 19.11
N LEU A 225 2.25 -14.98 18.31
CA LEU A 225 2.12 -16.42 18.48
C LEU A 225 2.63 -17.06 17.21
N VAL A 226 3.79 -17.70 17.29
CA VAL A 226 4.38 -18.41 16.14
C VAL A 226 4.21 -19.93 16.26
N TRP A 227 4.09 -20.58 15.10
CA TRP A 227 4.06 -22.03 14.95
C TRP A 227 5.46 -22.63 15.11
N GLY A 228 5.54 -23.80 15.75
CA GLY A 228 6.81 -24.47 16.05
C GLY A 228 7.46 -23.99 17.35
N ASN A 229 8.72 -24.40 17.53
CA ASN A 229 9.51 -24.10 18.72
C ASN A 229 10.81 -23.40 18.30
N MET A 230 11.08 -22.20 18.81
CA MET A 230 12.38 -21.54 18.63
C MET A 230 13.41 -22.28 19.49
N VAL A 231 14.55 -22.60 18.87
CA VAL A 231 15.68 -23.24 19.56
C VAL A 231 16.28 -22.28 20.58
N GLU A 232 16.57 -21.05 20.15
CA GLU A 232 17.16 -20.01 21.01
C GLU A 232 16.07 -19.20 21.74
N ASP A 233 16.42 -18.69 22.93
CA ASP A 233 15.55 -17.81 23.73
C ASP A 233 15.49 -16.39 23.19
N GLU A 234 16.50 -15.96 22.45
CA GLU A 234 16.57 -14.66 21.81
C GLU A 234 17.34 -14.76 20.49
N GLY A 235 17.14 -13.81 19.60
CA GLY A 235 17.91 -13.76 18.36
C GLY A 235 17.61 -12.55 17.51
N ARG A 236 18.26 -12.55 16.34
CA ARG A 236 18.17 -11.49 15.34
C ARG A 236 17.93 -12.12 13.97
N ILE A 237 16.89 -11.65 13.29
CA ILE A 237 16.53 -12.01 11.92
C ILE A 237 16.84 -10.79 11.05
N GLU A 238 17.61 -10.99 9.99
CA GLU A 238 18.09 -9.95 9.08
C GLU A 238 17.95 -10.40 7.63
N GLY A 239 17.62 -9.46 6.75
CA GLY A 239 17.50 -9.68 5.31
C GLY A 239 16.92 -8.45 4.63
N ASN A 240 16.94 -8.43 3.30
CA ASN A 240 16.21 -7.41 2.55
C ASN A 240 14.79 -7.90 2.27
N ILE A 241 13.78 -7.05 2.46
CA ILE A 241 12.38 -7.39 2.21
C ILE A 241 11.89 -6.62 0.98
N GLY A 242 11.30 -7.34 0.03
CA GLY A 242 10.70 -6.77 -1.17
C GLY A 242 9.47 -7.55 -1.61
N ARG A 243 8.74 -7.04 -2.60
CA ARG A 243 7.61 -7.77 -3.22
C ARG A 243 8.12 -9.05 -3.89
N ASP A 244 7.40 -10.15 -3.75
CA ASP A 244 7.72 -11.38 -4.45
C ASP A 244 7.48 -11.19 -5.98
N PRO A 245 8.50 -11.37 -6.84
CA PRO A 245 8.35 -11.21 -8.29
C PRO A 245 7.35 -12.18 -8.91
N LYS A 246 7.04 -13.30 -8.23
CA LYS A 246 6.07 -14.31 -8.69
C LYS A 246 4.66 -14.07 -8.19
N ASN A 247 4.50 -13.42 -7.03
CA ASN A 247 3.20 -13.16 -6.42
C ASN A 247 3.22 -11.82 -5.69
N ARG A 248 2.66 -10.78 -6.33
CA ARG A 248 2.69 -9.40 -5.81
C ARG A 248 1.93 -9.21 -4.49
N LEU A 249 1.08 -10.16 -4.09
CA LEU A 249 0.38 -10.17 -2.80
C LEU A 249 1.28 -10.60 -1.63
N ARG A 250 2.49 -11.12 -1.90
CA ARG A 250 3.42 -11.60 -0.89
C ARG A 250 4.68 -10.74 -0.83
N MET A 251 5.21 -10.61 0.38
CA MET A 251 6.56 -10.11 0.61
C MET A 251 7.52 -11.30 0.69
N LYS A 252 8.75 -11.09 0.21
CA LYS A 252 9.81 -12.10 0.19
C LYS A 252 11.09 -11.54 0.81
N VAL A 253 11.80 -12.40 1.52
CA VAL A 253 13.16 -12.13 2.00
C VAL A 253 14.16 -12.41 0.88
N PHE A 254 15.03 -11.45 0.65
CA PHE A 254 16.15 -11.49 -0.28
C PHE A 254 17.46 -11.44 0.51
N ASP A 255 18.51 -11.91 -0.15
CA ASP A 255 19.86 -11.82 0.38
C ASP A 255 20.24 -10.35 0.65
N PRO A 256 20.85 -10.02 1.81
CA PRO A 256 21.26 -8.65 2.14
C PRO A 256 22.11 -7.97 1.06
N ASP A 257 22.95 -8.73 0.35
CA ASP A 257 23.90 -8.20 -0.64
C ASP A 257 23.32 -8.16 -2.07
N SER A 258 22.07 -8.60 -2.26
CA SER A 258 21.44 -8.67 -3.59
C SER A 258 21.13 -7.32 -4.23
N GLY A 259 21.13 -6.23 -3.46
CA GLY A 259 20.63 -4.92 -3.91
C GLY A 259 19.12 -4.86 -4.17
N ILE A 260 18.37 -5.93 -3.83
CA ILE A 260 16.92 -6.02 -4.03
C ILE A 260 16.21 -5.92 -2.67
N GLY A 261 15.19 -5.07 -2.60
CA GLY A 261 14.37 -4.88 -1.39
C GLY A 261 14.98 -3.87 -0.40
N LYS A 262 14.21 -3.54 0.63
CA LYS A 262 14.64 -2.64 1.72
C LYS A 262 15.20 -3.49 2.86
N THR A 263 16.35 -3.13 3.41
CA THR A 263 16.95 -3.84 4.53
C THR A 263 16.04 -3.83 5.76
N ALA A 264 15.87 -4.99 6.38
CA ALA A 264 15.00 -5.21 7.51
C ALA A 264 15.71 -6.05 8.58
N VAL A 265 15.48 -5.67 9.83
CA VAL A 265 16.06 -6.34 11.00
C VAL A 265 14.96 -6.48 12.05
N THR A 266 14.85 -7.66 12.63
CA THR A 266 13.92 -7.97 13.72
C THR A 266 14.71 -8.70 14.80
N HIS A 267 14.62 -8.24 16.03
CA HIS A 267 15.09 -9.01 17.17
C HIS A 267 13.90 -9.79 17.73
N TYR A 268 14.17 -10.87 18.43
CA TYR A 268 13.12 -11.59 19.12
C TYR A 268 13.61 -12.06 20.46
N LYS A 269 12.67 -12.19 21.40
CA LYS A 269 12.87 -12.84 22.68
C LYS A 269 11.66 -13.67 23.03
N VAL A 270 11.87 -14.96 23.27
CA VAL A 270 10.83 -15.92 23.68
C VAL A 270 10.37 -15.58 25.09
N LEU A 271 9.11 -15.16 25.24
CA LEU A 271 8.52 -14.95 26.57
C LEU A 271 8.00 -16.25 27.20
N GLU A 272 7.47 -17.18 26.40
CA GLU A 272 6.88 -18.42 26.87
C GLU A 272 6.92 -19.51 25.79
N ARG A 273 6.96 -20.79 26.20
CA ARG A 273 6.85 -21.96 25.32
C ARG A 273 5.69 -22.84 25.78
N PHE A 274 4.72 -23.04 24.89
CA PHE A 274 3.48 -23.76 25.17
C PHE A 274 3.55 -25.27 24.88
N GLY A 275 4.76 -25.82 24.69
CA GLY A 275 4.96 -27.25 24.39
C GLY A 275 4.35 -27.69 23.05
N TYR A 276 4.23 -29.01 22.86
CA TYR A 276 3.48 -29.58 21.74
C TYR A 276 1.99 -29.47 22.03
N THR A 277 1.29 -28.64 21.27
CA THR A 277 -0.17 -28.65 21.20
C THR A 277 -0.58 -29.82 20.29
N THR A 278 -1.25 -30.82 20.86
CA THR A 278 -1.95 -31.90 20.12
C THR A 278 -3.32 -31.48 19.67
#